data_AF-A0AAU1F314-F1
#
_entry.id   AF-A0AAU1F314-F1
#
_cell.length_a   1.000
_cell.length_b   1.000
_cell.length_c   1.000
_cell.angle_alpha   90.00
_cell.angle_beta   90.00
_cell.angle_gamma   90.00
#
_symmetry.space_group_name_H-M   'P 1'
#
loop_
_entity.id
_entity.type
_entity.pdbx_description
1 polymer ?
#
loop_
_entity_poly.entity_id
_entity_poly.type
_entity_poly.pdbx_seq_one_letter_code
_entity_poly.pdbx_strand_id
1 'polypeptide(L)'
;MPAPLRPEFHEGQILAAHDLSAVVRYDRDAAARHHRHLHTWGIASGLEVTVRARTGSDIYKTVVVSSGTLLDPSGREIVVPAPVELSTPDQGFVITDPDNTAARPLMLMWSDQPSNGAATVSSGGCATNGAARTSEGFALVVGAPGDELDLGDQQPPPPDAGPDWLGGGDRGRVLLSFVTWGGGQDGGFTAVLPRANGVGRRYAGVLADRVSARGGTLELTAEPRPVAGKVGVRIGGEQGSLDIGRFNAAGALAPALRVLGDGSTQIHGDVKITGGLSVTGAVDSPLVTGSVLVQSGTATHGVILPLPPPVTADQVESGEVVLHLQVTPRLQTYGGPHEGGVDGSGFGALPVVLRCEVDSQRRLSCLIAWYGGFGPDEALDSPSVLPGAADYFVLATSRPTT
;
A
#
# COMPACT_ATOMS: atom_id res chain seq x y z
N MET A 1 -30.16 21.13 -18.80
CA MET A 1 -30.67 20.85 -17.45
C MET A 1 -30.48 22.11 -16.61
N PRO A 2 -31.51 22.64 -15.95
CA PRO A 2 -31.36 23.84 -15.12
C PRO A 2 -30.59 23.49 -13.84
N ALA A 3 -29.79 24.45 -13.35
CA ALA A 3 -29.04 24.33 -12.10
C ALA A 3 -29.97 24.16 -10.87
N PRO A 4 -29.46 23.68 -9.72
CA PRO A 4 -30.23 23.59 -8.48
C PRO A 4 -30.90 24.93 -8.13
N LEU A 5 -32.21 24.90 -7.87
CA LEU A 5 -33.00 26.08 -7.51
C LEU A 5 -33.05 26.24 -5.99
N ARG A 6 -32.70 27.43 -5.51
CA ARG A 6 -32.84 27.81 -4.10
C ARG A 6 -34.12 28.64 -3.93
N PRO A 7 -35.05 28.27 -3.04
CA PRO A 7 -36.23 29.08 -2.76
C PRO A 7 -35.86 30.43 -2.15
N GLU A 8 -36.54 31.49 -2.60
CA GLU A 8 -36.51 32.83 -2.01
C GLU A 8 -37.92 33.19 -1.54
N PHE A 9 -38.00 33.95 -0.44
CA PHE A 9 -39.25 34.33 0.19
C PHE A 9 -39.32 35.85 0.35
N HIS A 10 -40.47 36.42 0.06
CA HIS A 10 -40.73 37.86 0.22
C HIS A 10 -41.81 38.13 1.26
N GLU A 11 -41.78 39.33 1.85
CA GLU A 11 -42.81 39.76 2.78
C GLU A 11 -44.19 39.76 2.11
N GLY A 12 -45.19 39.21 2.80
CA GLY A 12 -46.55 39.07 2.28
C GLY A 12 -46.76 37.92 1.30
N GLN A 13 -45.73 37.11 0.98
CA GLN A 13 -45.88 35.94 0.12
C GLN A 13 -46.66 34.82 0.83
N ILE A 14 -47.63 34.25 0.12
CA ILE A 14 -48.35 33.04 0.55
C ILE A 14 -47.47 31.83 0.21
N LEU A 15 -47.15 31.01 1.21
CA LEU A 15 -46.33 29.81 1.03
C LEU A 15 -47.19 28.61 0.65
N ALA A 16 -46.85 27.95 -0.45
CA ALA A 16 -47.43 26.67 -0.83
C ALA A 16 -46.62 25.50 -0.25
N ALA A 17 -47.24 24.32 -0.16
CA ALA A 17 -46.53 23.09 0.22
C ALA A 17 -45.34 22.77 -0.71
N HIS A 18 -45.44 23.18 -1.98
CA HIS A 18 -44.34 23.04 -2.94
C HIS A 18 -43.10 23.85 -2.53
N ASP A 19 -43.29 25.06 -2.01
CA ASP A 19 -42.19 25.94 -1.61
C ASP A 19 -41.44 25.35 -0.41
N LEU A 20 -42.19 24.86 0.59
CA LEU A 20 -41.62 24.16 1.74
C LEU A 20 -40.93 22.84 1.33
N SER A 21 -41.53 22.09 0.40
CA SER A 21 -40.92 20.86 -0.13
C SER A 21 -39.66 21.14 -0.96
N ALA A 22 -39.59 22.30 -1.63
CA ALA A 22 -38.40 22.73 -2.33
C ALA A 22 -37.25 23.05 -1.37
N VAL A 23 -37.53 23.65 -0.20
CA VAL A 23 -36.52 23.87 0.86
C VAL A 23 -35.95 22.52 1.35
N VAL A 24 -36.81 21.56 1.70
CA VAL A 24 -36.38 20.23 2.18
C VAL A 24 -35.56 19.49 1.13
N ARG A 25 -36.01 19.50 -0.13
CA ARG A 25 -35.27 18.86 -1.24
C ARG A 25 -33.91 19.51 -1.48
N TYR A 26 -33.82 20.84 -1.44
CA TYR A 26 -32.57 21.56 -1.70
C TYR A 26 -31.44 21.10 -0.76
N ASP A 27 -31.71 21.01 0.54
CA ASP A 27 -30.72 20.59 1.53
C ASP A 27 -30.37 19.10 1.39
N ARG A 28 -31.39 18.25 1.21
CA ARG A 28 -31.22 16.81 1.01
C ARG A 28 -30.38 16.49 -0.24
N ASP A 29 -30.66 17.18 -1.35
CA ASP A 29 -29.92 17.01 -2.59
C ASP A 29 -28.50 17.59 -2.47
N ALA A 30 -28.31 18.68 -1.72
CA ALA A 30 -26.98 19.22 -1.44
C ALA A 30 -26.11 18.25 -0.63
N ALA A 31 -26.68 17.62 0.42
CA ALA A 31 -26.00 16.59 1.20
C ALA A 31 -25.65 15.37 0.34
N ALA A 32 -26.57 14.91 -0.50
CA ALA A 32 -26.33 13.80 -1.43
C ALA A 32 -25.19 14.12 -2.41
N ARG A 33 -25.17 15.33 -2.98
CA ARG A 33 -24.06 15.76 -3.85
C ARG A 33 -22.73 15.81 -3.09
N HIS A 34 -22.73 16.31 -1.85
CA HIS A 34 -21.53 16.35 -1.01
C HIS A 34 -20.97 14.93 -0.78
N HIS A 35 -21.82 14.00 -0.33
CA HIS A 35 -21.43 12.60 -0.12
C HIS A 35 -20.95 11.93 -1.40
N ARG A 36 -21.68 12.07 -2.50
CA ARG A 36 -21.37 11.40 -3.77
C ARG A 36 -20.06 11.84 -4.40
N HIS A 37 -19.64 13.10 -4.22
CA HIS A 37 -18.46 13.65 -4.92
C HIS A 37 -17.23 13.80 -4.03
N LEU A 38 -17.38 13.83 -2.70
CA LEU A 38 -16.23 13.91 -1.77
C LEU A 38 -15.96 12.61 -1.02
N HIS A 39 -16.82 11.60 -1.17
CA HIS A 39 -16.67 10.32 -0.48
C HIS A 39 -16.90 9.13 -1.42
N THR A 40 -16.29 8.00 -1.08
CA THR A 40 -16.73 6.72 -1.64
C THR A 40 -17.92 6.21 -0.83
N TRP A 41 -18.85 5.51 -1.48
CA TRP A 41 -19.98 4.87 -0.81
C TRP A 41 -19.54 3.62 -0.03
N GLY A 42 -20.36 3.20 0.94
CA GLY A 42 -20.08 2.08 1.83
C GLY A 42 -20.51 2.36 3.26
N ILE A 43 -20.13 1.48 4.18
CA ILE A 43 -20.40 1.60 5.61
C ILE A 43 -19.57 2.74 6.21
N ALA A 44 -20.23 3.71 6.84
CA ALA A 44 -19.57 4.82 7.51
C ALA A 44 -19.27 4.50 8.97
N SER A 45 -20.19 3.83 9.66
CA SER A 45 -20.03 3.41 11.06
C SER A 45 -20.93 2.24 11.40
N GLY A 46 -20.44 1.29 12.22
CA GLY A 46 -21.22 0.17 12.74
C GLY A 46 -21.68 -0.83 11.68
N LEU A 47 -22.95 -1.22 11.74
CA LEU A 47 -23.59 -2.21 10.86
C LEU A 47 -22.91 -3.59 10.86
N GLU A 48 -22.27 -3.95 11.97
CA GLU A 48 -21.64 -5.27 12.13
C GLU A 48 -22.70 -6.37 12.04
N VAL A 49 -22.38 -7.42 11.30
CA VAL A 49 -23.28 -8.57 11.12
C VAL A 49 -22.75 -9.73 11.95
N THR A 50 -23.54 -10.14 12.93
CA THR A 50 -23.20 -11.21 13.85
C THR A 50 -24.26 -12.30 13.83
N VAL A 51 -23.98 -13.45 14.44
CA VAL A 51 -24.94 -14.54 14.60
C VAL A 51 -25.16 -14.85 16.08
N ARG A 52 -26.38 -15.24 16.42
CA ARG A 52 -26.75 -15.81 17.72
C ARG A 52 -27.46 -17.14 17.50
N ALA A 53 -27.50 -17.98 18.52
CA ALA A 53 -28.32 -19.19 18.48
C ALA A 53 -29.78 -18.79 18.28
N ARG A 54 -30.49 -19.47 17.36
CA ARG A 54 -31.91 -19.23 17.14
C ARG A 54 -32.71 -19.96 18.21
N THR A 55 -33.65 -19.26 18.85
CA THR A 55 -34.54 -19.88 19.83
C THR A 55 -35.31 -21.04 19.16
N GLY A 56 -35.24 -22.24 19.76
CA GLY A 56 -35.90 -23.43 19.24
C GLY A 56 -35.17 -24.16 18.10
N SER A 57 -33.92 -23.80 17.79
CA SER A 57 -33.09 -24.55 16.83
C SER A 57 -31.60 -24.50 17.20
N ASP A 58 -30.97 -25.67 17.32
CA ASP A 58 -29.52 -25.77 17.54
C ASP A 58 -28.71 -25.54 16.25
N ILE A 59 -29.35 -25.78 15.10
CA ILE A 59 -28.74 -25.73 13.77
C ILE A 59 -28.77 -24.30 13.23
N TYR A 60 -29.93 -23.65 13.29
CA TYR A 60 -30.13 -22.34 12.68
C TYR A 60 -29.71 -21.20 13.61
N LYS A 61 -29.39 -20.07 12.99
CA LYS A 61 -28.90 -18.85 13.65
C LYS A 61 -29.82 -17.68 13.37
N THR A 62 -29.89 -16.77 14.33
CA THR A 62 -30.44 -15.43 14.13
C THR A 62 -29.29 -14.53 13.71
N VAL A 63 -29.39 -13.95 12.52
CA VAL A 63 -28.46 -12.94 11.99
C VAL A 63 -28.84 -11.59 12.59
N VAL A 64 -27.89 -10.90 13.21
CA VAL A 64 -28.12 -9.60 13.84
C VAL A 64 -27.24 -8.57 13.15
N VAL A 65 -27.87 -7.56 12.55
CA VAL A 65 -27.20 -6.38 12.02
C VAL A 65 -27.23 -5.31 13.10
N SER A 66 -26.07 -4.83 13.56
CA SER A 66 -26.02 -3.77 14.57
C SER A 66 -26.52 -2.43 14.03
N SER A 67 -26.82 -1.48 14.91
CA SER A 67 -27.04 -0.09 14.50
C SER A 67 -25.80 0.49 13.82
N GLY A 68 -26.00 1.54 13.02
CA GLY A 68 -24.95 2.20 12.29
C GLY A 68 -25.46 3.05 11.14
N THR A 69 -24.53 3.54 10.33
CA THR A 69 -24.80 4.41 9.18
C THR A 69 -23.98 3.99 7.97
N LEU A 70 -24.54 4.21 6.78
CA LEU A 70 -23.85 3.99 5.52
C LEU A 70 -24.21 5.06 4.49
N LEU A 71 -23.36 5.16 3.47
CA LEU A 71 -23.61 5.93 2.25
C LEU A 71 -23.89 4.96 1.11
N ASP A 72 -24.99 5.14 0.40
CA ASP A 72 -25.25 4.39 -0.84
C ASP A 72 -24.58 5.07 -2.06
N PRO A 73 -24.52 4.40 -3.23
CA PRO A 73 -23.92 4.99 -4.43
C PRO A 73 -24.61 6.25 -4.96
N SER A 74 -25.85 6.54 -4.55
CA SER A 74 -26.55 7.79 -4.89
C SER A 74 -26.09 8.98 -4.03
N GLY A 75 -25.28 8.74 -2.99
CA GLY A 75 -24.85 9.75 -2.01
C GLY A 75 -25.82 9.87 -0.82
N ARG A 76 -26.81 8.99 -0.74
CA ARG A 76 -27.75 8.97 0.37
C ARG A 76 -27.10 8.44 1.63
N GLU A 77 -27.30 9.14 2.73
CA GLU A 77 -27.06 8.58 4.06
C GLU A 77 -28.24 7.72 4.49
N ILE A 78 -27.97 6.50 4.95
CA ILE A 78 -28.98 5.59 5.50
C ILE A 78 -28.60 5.28 6.94
N VAL A 79 -29.54 5.52 7.85
CA VAL A 79 -29.38 5.28 9.28
C VAL A 79 -30.14 4.02 9.68
N VAL A 80 -29.44 3.10 10.35
CA VAL A 80 -30.03 1.94 11.05
C VAL A 80 -30.01 2.27 12.53
N PRO A 81 -31.12 2.76 13.12
CA PRO A 81 -31.10 3.35 14.46
C PRO A 81 -30.98 2.32 15.58
N ALA A 82 -31.37 1.06 15.33
CA ALA A 82 -31.33 -0.02 16.29
C ALA A 82 -30.96 -1.35 15.61
N PRO A 83 -30.44 -2.34 16.35
CA PRO A 83 -30.14 -3.64 15.79
C PRO A 83 -31.37 -4.31 15.14
N VAL A 84 -31.16 -4.97 14.00
CA VAL A 84 -32.19 -5.69 13.26
C VAL A 84 -31.86 -7.18 13.25
N GLU A 85 -32.85 -8.00 13.60
CA GLU A 85 -32.71 -9.45 13.63
C GLU A 85 -33.40 -10.08 12.43
N LEU A 86 -32.64 -10.91 11.70
CA LEU A 86 -33.10 -11.74 10.60
C LEU A 86 -32.98 -13.21 11.01
N SER A 87 -34.10 -13.92 11.08
CA SER A 87 -34.17 -15.30 11.55
C SER A 87 -35.08 -16.19 10.70
N THR A 88 -36.11 -15.61 10.08
CA THR A 88 -37.15 -16.35 9.35
C THR A 88 -37.63 -15.58 8.11
N PRO A 89 -38.04 -16.28 7.03
CA PRO A 89 -38.46 -15.63 5.78
C PRO A 89 -39.73 -14.78 5.90
N ASP A 90 -40.54 -15.01 6.94
CA ASP A 90 -41.72 -14.20 7.28
C ASP A 90 -41.38 -12.73 7.64
N GLN A 91 -40.10 -12.43 7.84
CA GLN A 91 -39.58 -11.07 8.04
C GLN A 91 -39.37 -10.29 6.74
N GLY A 92 -39.96 -10.75 5.62
CA GLY A 92 -40.10 -9.97 4.39
C GLY A 92 -38.95 -10.11 3.39
N PHE A 93 -38.17 -11.19 3.46
CA PHE A 93 -37.15 -11.51 2.46
C PHE A 93 -37.41 -12.90 1.85
N VAL A 94 -37.06 -13.08 0.57
CA VAL A 94 -37.23 -14.34 -0.16
C VAL A 94 -35.86 -14.96 -0.41
N ILE A 95 -35.70 -16.23 -0.06
CA ILE A 95 -34.51 -17.02 -0.40
C ILE A 95 -34.78 -17.75 -1.71
N THR A 96 -34.22 -17.23 -2.81
CA THR A 96 -34.28 -17.91 -4.11
C THR A 96 -33.40 -19.16 -4.10
N ASP A 97 -33.93 -20.30 -4.53
CA ASP A 97 -33.23 -21.60 -4.53
C ASP A 97 -32.68 -21.99 -3.15
N PRO A 98 -33.54 -22.29 -2.16
CA PRO A 98 -33.11 -22.49 -0.77
C PRO A 98 -32.30 -23.78 -0.54
N ASP A 99 -32.23 -24.67 -1.53
CA ASP A 99 -31.38 -25.86 -1.46
C ASP A 99 -29.90 -25.55 -1.80
N ASN A 100 -29.65 -24.41 -2.45
CA ASN A 100 -28.31 -23.91 -2.68
C ASN A 100 -27.73 -23.24 -1.42
N THR A 101 -26.76 -23.93 -0.83
CA THR A 101 -26.05 -23.53 0.40
C THR A 101 -24.90 -22.55 0.16
N ALA A 102 -24.73 -22.03 -1.06
CA ALA A 102 -23.72 -21.02 -1.36
C ALA A 102 -23.92 -19.75 -0.51
N ALA A 103 -22.82 -19.03 -0.30
CA ALA A 103 -22.85 -17.75 0.38
C ALA A 103 -23.66 -16.73 -0.42
N ARG A 104 -24.57 -16.02 0.25
CA ARG A 104 -25.46 -15.03 -0.34
C ARG A 104 -25.16 -13.65 0.22
N PRO A 105 -25.12 -12.59 -0.61
CA PRO A 105 -24.88 -11.25 -0.11
C PRO A 105 -26.09 -10.76 0.70
N LEU A 106 -25.83 -10.33 1.93
CA LEU A 106 -26.76 -9.54 2.73
C LEU A 106 -26.49 -8.07 2.45
N MET A 107 -27.46 -7.40 1.82
CA MET A 107 -27.36 -6.02 1.37
C MET A 107 -28.36 -5.14 2.10
N LEU A 108 -28.04 -3.85 2.17
CA LEU A 108 -28.94 -2.81 2.64
C LEU A 108 -29.23 -1.84 1.50
N MET A 109 -30.49 -1.43 1.40
CA MET A 109 -30.97 -0.41 0.48
C MET A 109 -31.95 0.52 1.18
N TRP A 110 -32.09 1.75 0.68
CA TRP A 110 -33.10 2.68 1.21
C TRP A 110 -34.52 2.20 0.90
N SER A 111 -35.43 2.49 1.81
CA SER A 111 -36.86 2.30 1.62
C SER A 111 -37.68 3.32 2.39
N ASP A 112 -37.97 4.43 1.74
CA ASP A 112 -38.92 5.41 2.26
C ASP A 112 -40.34 4.90 2.28
N GLN A 113 -41.05 5.28 3.35
CA GLN A 113 -42.47 5.04 3.46
C GLN A 113 -43.17 6.36 3.83
N PRO A 114 -44.23 6.76 3.11
CA PRO A 114 -45.09 7.84 3.58
C PRO A 114 -45.64 7.44 4.96
N SER A 115 -45.37 8.25 5.98
CA SER A 115 -45.90 7.97 7.30
C SER A 115 -47.36 8.42 7.35
N ASN A 116 -48.25 7.51 7.75
CA ASN A 116 -49.65 7.82 7.97
C ASN A 116 -49.81 8.60 9.29
N GLY A 117 -49.43 9.88 9.27
CA GLY A 117 -49.73 10.84 10.33
C GLY A 117 -51.18 11.33 10.22
N ALA A 118 -51.79 11.62 11.37
CA ALA A 118 -53.22 11.90 11.60
C ALA A 118 -53.97 12.59 10.44
N ALA A 119 -55.18 12.08 10.17
CA ALA A 119 -56.13 12.66 9.23
C ALA A 119 -56.26 14.18 9.45
N THR A 120 -56.07 14.95 8.39
CA THR A 120 -56.45 16.35 8.36
C THR A 120 -57.95 16.45 8.59
N VAL A 121 -58.37 17.35 9.48
CA VAL A 121 -59.79 17.68 9.66
C VAL A 121 -60.26 18.36 8.37
N SER A 122 -60.83 17.59 7.45
CA SER A 122 -61.35 18.12 6.19
C SER A 122 -62.79 18.61 6.39
N SER A 123 -62.98 19.90 6.57
CA SER A 123 -64.27 20.55 6.31
C SER A 123 -64.29 21.04 4.86
N GLY A 124 -64.54 20.12 3.91
CA GLY A 124 -64.72 20.46 2.49
C GLY A 124 -64.26 19.35 1.55
N GLY A 125 -65.17 18.85 0.72
CA GLY A 125 -65.06 17.63 -0.10
C GLY A 125 -64.11 17.66 -1.30
N CYS A 126 -62.93 18.29 -1.20
CA CYS A 126 -61.91 18.30 -2.26
C CYS A 126 -60.47 17.99 -1.77
N ALA A 127 -60.28 17.45 -0.55
CA ALA A 127 -58.93 17.18 -0.04
C ALA A 127 -58.40 15.82 -0.51
N THR A 128 -57.33 15.83 -1.32
CA THR A 128 -56.45 14.65 -1.47
C THR A 128 -55.68 14.48 -0.17
N ASN A 129 -55.98 13.43 0.59
CA ASN A 129 -55.24 13.06 1.79
C ASN A 129 -53.81 12.66 1.40
N GLY A 130 -52.86 13.58 1.58
CA GLY A 130 -51.43 13.31 1.45
C GLY A 130 -50.82 13.00 2.82
N ALA A 131 -49.84 12.10 2.86
CA ALA A 131 -49.05 11.88 4.07
C ALA A 131 -48.34 13.17 4.47
N ALA A 132 -48.51 13.62 5.72
CA ALA A 132 -47.91 14.85 6.21
C ALA A 132 -46.38 14.75 6.44
N ARG A 133 -45.83 13.53 6.41
CA ARG A 133 -44.43 13.22 6.70
C ARG A 133 -43.99 11.95 5.96
N THR A 134 -42.73 11.90 5.55
CA THR A 134 -42.08 10.68 5.04
C THR A 134 -41.18 10.10 6.13
N SER A 135 -41.28 8.81 6.39
CA SER A 135 -40.34 8.09 7.24
C SER A 135 -39.19 7.61 6.38
N GLU A 136 -37.99 8.10 6.68
CA GLU A 136 -36.76 7.56 6.09
C GLU A 136 -36.51 6.16 6.65
N GLY A 137 -36.33 5.19 5.75
CA GLY A 137 -36.24 3.78 6.12
C GLY A 137 -35.23 3.02 5.27
N PHE A 138 -35.11 1.74 5.57
CA PHE A 138 -34.23 0.82 4.86
C PHE A 138 -34.88 -0.55 4.74
N ALA A 139 -34.37 -1.34 3.78
CA ALA A 139 -34.70 -2.74 3.62
C ALA A 139 -33.40 -3.55 3.62
N LEU A 140 -33.42 -4.68 4.32
CA LEU A 140 -32.39 -5.70 4.22
C LEU A 140 -32.81 -6.69 3.13
N VAL A 141 -31.90 -6.97 2.22
CA VAL A 141 -32.13 -7.86 1.08
C VAL A 141 -31.08 -8.97 1.10
N VAL A 142 -31.53 -10.21 1.05
CA VAL A 142 -30.67 -11.36 0.82
C VAL A 142 -30.67 -11.63 -0.68
N GLY A 143 -29.54 -11.37 -1.33
CA GLY A 143 -29.38 -11.56 -2.77
C GLY A 143 -29.19 -13.03 -3.17
N ALA A 144 -29.21 -13.26 -4.48
CA ALA A 144 -28.73 -14.52 -5.04
C ALA A 144 -27.18 -14.56 -5.00
N PRO A 145 -26.58 -15.76 -4.95
CA PRO A 145 -25.13 -15.88 -5.12
C PRO A 145 -24.70 -15.27 -6.46
N GLY A 146 -23.73 -14.35 -6.44
CA GLY A 146 -23.25 -13.62 -7.61
C GLY A 146 -23.71 -12.17 -7.68
N ASP A 147 -24.81 -11.80 -7.02
CA ASP A 147 -25.32 -10.41 -6.99
C ASP A 147 -24.28 -9.43 -6.39
N GLU A 148 -23.32 -9.94 -5.60
CA GLU A 148 -22.24 -9.14 -5.02
C GLU A 148 -21.25 -8.58 -6.06
N LEU A 149 -21.17 -9.20 -7.24
CA LEU A 149 -20.23 -8.81 -8.29
C LEU A 149 -20.69 -7.51 -8.98
N ASP A 150 -22.01 -7.35 -9.15
CA ASP A 150 -22.63 -6.19 -9.81
C ASP A 150 -22.61 -4.93 -8.93
N LEU A 151 -22.30 -5.04 -7.64
CA LEU A 151 -22.29 -3.90 -6.72
C LEU A 151 -21.27 -2.84 -7.11
N GLY A 152 -20.20 -3.22 -7.81
CA GLY A 152 -19.18 -2.30 -8.32
C GLY A 152 -19.66 -1.41 -9.47
N ASP A 153 -20.66 -1.87 -10.22
CA ASP A 153 -21.08 -1.27 -11.50
C ASP A 153 -22.31 -0.35 -11.34
N GLN A 154 -22.72 -0.09 -10.10
CA GLN A 154 -23.84 0.80 -9.79
C GLN A 154 -23.53 2.23 -10.25
N GLN A 155 -24.22 2.67 -11.31
CA GLN A 155 -24.00 3.97 -11.92
C GLN A 155 -24.51 5.10 -11.01
N PRO A 156 -23.63 6.00 -10.52
CA PRO A 156 -24.06 7.14 -9.72
C PRO A 156 -24.96 8.06 -10.55
N PRO A 157 -25.93 8.74 -9.91
CA PRO A 157 -26.79 9.68 -10.61
C PRO A 157 -26.01 10.92 -11.08
N PRO A 158 -26.55 11.69 -12.05
CA PRO A 158 -25.94 12.92 -12.53
C PRO A 158 -25.61 13.93 -11.42
N PRO A 159 -24.66 14.86 -11.64
CA PRO A 159 -24.24 15.79 -10.60
C PRO A 159 -25.35 16.67 -10.03
N ASP A 160 -26.37 17.01 -10.80
CA ASP A 160 -27.53 17.83 -10.40
C ASP A 160 -28.67 17.02 -9.77
N ALA A 161 -28.64 15.69 -9.86
CA ALA A 161 -29.69 14.82 -9.37
C ALA A 161 -29.61 14.58 -7.85
N GLY A 162 -30.79 14.41 -7.24
CA GLY A 162 -30.96 14.00 -5.85
C GLY A 162 -30.67 12.50 -5.61
N PRO A 163 -30.82 12.02 -4.37
CA PRO A 163 -30.45 10.66 -3.96
C PRO A 163 -31.54 9.60 -4.16
N ASP A 164 -32.62 9.91 -4.88
CA ASP A 164 -33.77 8.99 -4.98
C ASP A 164 -33.50 7.75 -5.82
N TRP A 165 -32.73 7.91 -6.90
CA TRP A 165 -32.47 6.84 -7.86
C TRP A 165 -31.04 6.91 -8.38
N LEU A 166 -30.50 5.76 -8.74
CA LEU A 166 -29.27 5.65 -9.52
C LEU A 166 -29.51 6.09 -10.97
N GLY A 167 -28.43 6.26 -11.74
CA GLY A 167 -28.51 6.66 -13.15
C GLY A 167 -29.32 5.71 -14.04
N GLY A 168 -29.48 4.45 -13.63
CA GLY A 168 -30.30 3.43 -14.31
C GLY A 168 -31.73 3.28 -13.79
N GLY A 169 -32.15 4.08 -12.79
CA GLY A 169 -33.48 3.97 -12.16
C GLY A 169 -33.57 2.94 -11.03
N ASP A 170 -32.47 2.27 -10.70
CA ASP A 170 -32.39 1.34 -9.57
C ASP A 170 -32.13 2.06 -8.23
N ARG A 171 -32.36 1.35 -7.13
CA ARG A 171 -31.93 1.80 -5.78
C ARG A 171 -30.51 1.37 -5.49
N GLY A 172 -29.76 2.23 -4.80
CA GLY A 172 -28.44 1.91 -4.28
C GLY A 172 -28.45 0.71 -3.33
N ARG A 173 -27.52 -0.22 -3.53
CA ARG A 173 -27.29 -1.40 -2.70
C ARG A 173 -25.90 -1.34 -2.08
N VAL A 174 -25.81 -1.63 -0.79
CA VAL A 174 -24.54 -1.71 -0.06
C VAL A 174 -24.42 -3.07 0.62
N LEU A 175 -23.29 -3.76 0.39
CA LEU A 175 -23.00 -5.06 0.99
C LEU A 175 -22.66 -4.93 2.48
N LEU A 176 -23.42 -5.62 3.33
CA LEU A 176 -23.17 -5.71 4.76
C LEU A 176 -22.40 -6.96 5.16
N SER A 177 -22.68 -8.11 4.56
CA SER A 177 -21.96 -9.37 4.85
C SER A 177 -22.41 -10.45 3.87
N PHE A 178 -21.96 -11.68 4.07
CA PHE A 178 -22.55 -12.85 3.44
C PHE A 178 -23.24 -13.73 4.47
N VAL A 179 -24.34 -14.34 4.08
CA VAL A 179 -25.11 -15.30 4.89
C VAL A 179 -25.21 -16.62 4.15
N THR A 180 -25.22 -17.73 4.86
CA THR A 180 -25.52 -19.05 4.30
C THR A 180 -26.89 -19.51 4.78
N TRP A 181 -27.63 -20.18 3.90
CA TRP A 181 -28.95 -20.75 4.19
C TRP A 181 -28.87 -22.28 4.09
N GLY A 182 -29.63 -22.98 4.92
CA GLY A 182 -29.74 -24.44 4.85
C GLY A 182 -31.08 -24.94 5.34
N GLY A 183 -31.45 -26.16 4.95
CA GLY A 183 -32.70 -26.80 5.34
C GLY A 183 -33.90 -26.55 4.41
N GLY A 184 -33.64 -26.11 3.16
CA GLY A 184 -34.69 -25.91 2.15
C GLY A 184 -35.62 -24.75 2.48
N GLN A 185 -36.86 -24.81 1.99
CA GLN A 185 -37.88 -23.75 2.12
C GLN A 185 -38.17 -23.37 3.58
N ASP A 186 -38.22 -24.34 4.49
CA ASP A 186 -38.48 -24.15 5.93
C ASP A 186 -37.19 -23.99 6.75
N GLY A 187 -36.08 -23.74 6.06
CA GLY A 187 -34.75 -23.67 6.63
C GLY A 187 -34.46 -22.41 7.45
N GLY A 188 -33.17 -22.13 7.61
CA GLY A 188 -32.70 -20.96 8.32
C GLY A 188 -31.27 -20.58 7.96
N PHE A 189 -30.85 -19.43 8.45
CA PHE A 189 -29.44 -19.03 8.36
C PHE A 189 -28.56 -19.99 9.16
N THR A 190 -27.42 -20.36 8.60
CA THR A 190 -26.48 -21.29 9.23
C THR A 190 -25.17 -20.62 9.64
N ALA A 191 -24.74 -19.60 8.90
CA ALA A 191 -23.53 -18.83 9.19
C ALA A 191 -23.58 -17.42 8.59
N VAL A 192 -22.68 -16.56 9.09
CA VAL A 192 -22.31 -15.26 8.49
C VAL A 192 -20.84 -15.31 8.13
N LEU A 193 -20.49 -14.83 6.95
CA LEU A 193 -19.13 -14.78 6.42
C LEU A 193 -18.77 -13.33 6.06
N PRO A 194 -17.61 -12.82 6.50
CA PRO A 194 -17.21 -11.43 6.20
C PRO A 194 -16.84 -11.20 4.73
N ARG A 195 -16.56 -12.29 3.98
CA ARG A 195 -16.13 -12.27 2.58
C ARG A 195 -16.55 -13.56 1.88
N ALA A 196 -16.95 -13.46 0.62
CA ALA A 196 -17.13 -14.59 -0.30
C ALA A 196 -16.75 -14.17 -1.72
N ASN A 197 -16.32 -15.11 -2.57
CA ASN A 197 -15.95 -14.85 -3.98
C ASN A 197 -14.95 -13.69 -4.17
N GLY A 198 -14.05 -13.48 -3.20
CA GLY A 198 -13.10 -12.36 -3.23
C GLY A 198 -13.72 -10.98 -2.98
N VAL A 199 -15.04 -10.88 -2.71
CA VAL A 199 -15.74 -9.64 -2.39
C VAL A 199 -16.04 -9.56 -0.90
N GLY A 200 -15.80 -8.40 -0.29
CA GLY A 200 -16.09 -8.13 1.11
C GLY A 200 -16.79 -6.79 1.29
N ARG A 201 -17.12 -6.46 2.55
CA ARG A 201 -17.73 -5.18 2.92
C ARG A 201 -16.90 -4.01 2.39
N ARG A 202 -17.58 -2.94 1.97
CA ARG A 202 -16.97 -1.68 1.57
C ARG A 202 -17.24 -0.63 2.64
N TYR A 203 -16.24 0.18 2.96
CA TYR A 203 -16.35 1.28 3.90
C TYR A 203 -16.35 2.60 3.14
N ALA A 204 -17.10 3.56 3.66
CA ALA A 204 -17.08 4.92 3.13
C ALA A 204 -15.68 5.52 3.31
N GLY A 205 -15.19 6.19 2.27
CA GLY A 205 -13.85 6.75 2.19
C GLY A 205 -13.90 8.22 1.83
N VAL A 206 -12.73 8.82 1.59
CA VAL A 206 -12.59 10.24 1.21
C VAL A 206 -11.96 10.34 -0.18
N LEU A 207 -12.52 11.19 -1.03
CA LEU A 207 -11.97 11.57 -2.33
C LEU A 207 -11.36 12.97 -2.21
N ALA A 208 -10.02 13.04 -2.20
CA ALA A 208 -9.32 14.32 -2.09
C ALA A 208 -7.93 14.25 -2.74
N ASP A 209 -7.60 15.29 -3.52
CA ASP A 209 -6.24 15.51 -4.02
C ASP A 209 -5.32 16.11 -2.95
N ARG A 210 -5.89 16.76 -1.93
CA ARG A 210 -5.15 17.41 -0.84
C ARG A 210 -5.82 17.15 0.51
N VAL A 211 -5.04 16.62 1.45
CA VAL A 211 -5.42 16.44 2.87
C VAL A 211 -4.47 17.28 3.71
N SER A 212 -5.00 18.14 4.59
CA SER A 212 -4.21 18.97 5.49
C SER A 212 -4.63 18.81 6.94
N ALA A 213 -3.66 18.63 7.83
CA ALA A 213 -3.89 18.57 9.26
C ALA A 213 -3.70 19.94 9.90
N ARG A 214 -4.79 20.55 10.39
CA ARG A 214 -4.74 21.87 11.06
C ARG A 214 -3.93 21.83 12.36
N GLY A 215 -3.83 20.67 13.00
CA GLY A 215 -3.02 20.44 14.19
C GLY A 215 -1.54 20.13 13.90
N GLY A 216 -1.10 20.23 12.64
CA GLY A 216 0.31 20.00 12.25
C GLY A 216 0.73 18.53 12.20
N THR A 217 -0.16 17.58 12.47
CA THR A 217 0.09 16.13 12.36
C THR A 217 -1.07 15.43 11.68
N LEU A 218 -0.80 14.75 10.57
CA LEU A 218 -1.73 13.85 9.88
C LEU A 218 -1.36 12.40 10.21
N GLU A 219 -2.33 11.59 10.59
CA GLU A 219 -2.12 10.19 10.94
C GLU A 219 -3.06 9.29 10.13
N LEU A 220 -2.53 8.19 9.61
CA LEU A 220 -3.25 7.16 8.87
C LEU A 220 -3.12 5.83 9.61
N THR A 221 -4.25 5.24 9.98
CA THR A 221 -4.35 3.99 10.74
C THR A 221 -5.38 3.06 10.13
N ALA A 222 -5.17 1.74 10.25
CA ALA A 222 -6.15 0.74 9.86
C ALA A 222 -7.30 0.61 10.87
N GLU A 223 -7.05 0.99 12.12
CA GLU A 223 -8.00 0.93 13.23
C GLU A 223 -8.47 2.36 13.57
N PRO A 224 -9.70 2.56 14.10
CA PRO A 224 -10.20 3.89 14.47
C PRO A 224 -9.37 4.62 15.53
N ARG A 225 -8.52 3.88 16.26
CA ARG A 225 -7.57 4.40 17.25
C ARG A 225 -6.24 3.67 17.11
N PRO A 226 -5.12 4.28 17.49
CA PRO A 226 -3.84 3.60 17.61
C PRO A 226 -3.95 2.33 18.48
N VAL A 227 -3.60 1.18 17.91
CA VAL A 227 -3.56 -0.11 18.63
C VAL A 227 -2.12 -0.60 18.66
N ALA A 228 -1.65 -0.95 19.85
CA ALA A 228 -0.28 -1.42 20.06
C ALA A 228 0.09 -2.58 19.10
N GLY A 229 1.26 -2.48 18.48
CA GLY A 229 1.77 -3.44 17.51
C GLY A 229 1.19 -3.29 16.09
N LYS A 230 0.14 -2.50 15.87
CA LYS A 230 -0.40 -2.22 14.54
C LYS A 230 0.40 -1.13 13.84
N VAL A 231 0.40 -1.20 12.52
CA VAL A 231 1.11 -0.26 11.65
C VAL A 231 0.35 1.06 11.55
N GLY A 232 1.09 2.16 11.47
CA GLY A 232 0.56 3.48 11.16
C GLY A 232 1.54 4.30 10.33
N VAL A 233 1.00 5.34 9.68
CA VAL A 233 1.76 6.37 8.98
C VAL A 233 1.45 7.71 9.61
N ARG A 234 2.47 8.52 9.87
CA ARG A 234 2.30 9.86 10.44
C ARG A 234 3.11 10.87 9.62
N ILE A 235 2.51 12.00 9.32
CA ILE A 235 3.13 13.13 8.62
C ILE A 235 3.04 14.35 9.52
N GLY A 236 4.17 15.00 9.79
CA GLY A 236 4.23 16.23 10.58
C GLY A 236 5.13 16.13 11.81
N GLY A 237 4.74 16.77 12.91
CA GLY A 237 5.58 16.96 14.10
C GLY A 237 6.51 18.17 13.98
N GLU A 238 7.24 18.49 15.06
CA GLU A 238 8.06 19.72 15.16
C GLU A 238 9.09 19.88 14.04
N GLN A 239 9.60 18.77 13.52
CA GLN A 239 10.63 18.75 12.47
C GLN A 239 10.08 18.41 11.09
N GLY A 240 8.76 18.19 10.96
CA GLY A 240 8.11 17.80 9.71
C GLY A 240 8.68 16.49 9.14
N SER A 241 8.33 15.35 9.73
CA SER A 241 8.74 14.03 9.25
C SER A 241 7.58 13.23 8.64
N LEU A 242 7.92 12.32 7.73
CA LEU A 242 7.06 11.19 7.35
C LEU A 242 7.58 9.95 8.08
N ASP A 243 6.79 9.44 9.02
CA ASP A 243 7.12 8.31 9.86
C ASP A 243 6.21 7.13 9.52
N ILE A 244 6.82 5.97 9.26
CA ILE A 244 6.13 4.69 9.05
C ILE A 244 6.61 3.73 10.12
N GLY A 245 5.70 3.15 10.90
CA GLY A 245 6.09 2.38 12.06
C GLY A 245 4.96 1.60 12.69
N ARG A 246 5.18 1.16 13.93
CA ARG A 246 4.17 0.48 14.74
C ARG A 246 3.82 1.31 15.97
N PHE A 247 2.56 1.31 16.35
CA PHE A 247 2.16 1.95 17.60
C PHE A 247 2.65 1.15 18.80
N ASN A 248 3.10 1.85 19.84
CA ASN A 248 3.39 1.25 21.13
C ASN A 248 2.14 1.21 22.03
N ALA A 249 2.28 0.68 23.25
CA ALA A 249 1.19 0.61 24.22
C ALA A 249 0.66 1.98 24.66
N ALA A 250 1.45 3.05 24.51
CA ALA A 250 1.04 4.42 24.80
C ALA A 250 0.38 5.13 23.60
N GLY A 251 0.21 4.44 22.47
CA GLY A 251 -0.35 5.02 21.24
C GLY A 251 0.62 5.92 20.45
N ALA A 252 1.90 5.98 20.84
CA ALA A 252 2.91 6.68 20.07
C ALA A 252 3.45 5.78 18.95
N LEU A 253 3.70 6.38 17.78
CA LEU A 253 4.27 5.68 16.63
C LEU A 253 5.78 5.51 16.83
N ALA A 254 6.25 4.27 16.92
CA ALA A 254 7.68 3.94 16.88
C ALA A 254 8.10 3.74 15.42
N PRO A 255 8.84 4.69 14.80
CA PRO A 255 9.17 4.64 13.38
C PRO A 255 10.16 3.51 13.08
N ALA A 256 9.85 2.72 12.05
CA ALA A 256 10.78 1.79 11.41
C ALA A 256 11.42 2.41 10.16
N LEU A 257 10.69 3.31 9.49
CA LEU A 257 11.19 4.16 8.41
C LEU A 257 10.78 5.59 8.70
N ARG A 258 11.72 6.52 8.54
CA ARG A 258 11.54 7.94 8.78
C ARG A 258 12.18 8.75 7.67
N VAL A 259 11.40 9.61 7.03
CA VAL A 259 11.90 10.64 6.10
C VAL A 259 11.84 11.97 6.82
N LEU A 260 13.00 12.63 6.96
CA LEU A 260 13.15 13.90 7.66
C LEU A 260 12.94 15.08 6.71
N GLY A 261 12.65 16.25 7.28
CA GLY A 261 12.41 17.49 6.51
C GLY A 261 13.61 17.98 5.68
N ASP A 262 14.82 17.52 6.00
CA ASP A 262 16.04 17.76 5.23
C ASP A 262 16.23 16.79 4.05
N GLY A 263 15.30 15.85 3.85
CA GLY A 263 15.34 14.83 2.81
C GLY A 263 16.11 13.57 3.18
N SER A 264 16.76 13.52 4.34
CA SER A 264 17.43 12.31 4.80
C SER A 264 16.42 11.23 5.22
N THR A 265 16.79 9.96 5.04
CA THR A 265 15.95 8.80 5.39
C THR A 265 16.67 7.93 6.40
N GLN A 266 15.98 7.59 7.49
CA GLN A 266 16.44 6.68 8.53
C GLN A 266 15.60 5.41 8.47
N ILE A 267 16.26 4.25 8.46
CA ILE A 267 15.61 2.94 8.52
C ILE A 267 16.14 2.21 9.76
N HIS A 268 15.24 1.78 10.62
CA HIS A 268 15.54 1.02 11.84
C HIS A 268 15.14 -0.44 11.65
N GLY A 269 16.14 -1.33 11.62
CA GLY A 269 15.96 -2.78 11.49
C GLY A 269 16.57 -3.34 10.20
N ASP A 270 16.21 -4.57 9.88
CA ASP A 270 16.75 -5.28 8.73
C ASP A 270 16.09 -4.86 7.42
N VAL A 271 16.90 -4.60 6.39
CA VAL A 271 16.43 -4.31 5.03
C VAL A 271 16.71 -5.52 4.15
N LYS A 272 15.65 -6.24 3.76
CA LYS A 272 15.75 -7.32 2.77
C LYS A 272 15.38 -6.79 1.39
N ILE A 273 16.34 -6.82 0.47
CA ILE A 273 16.16 -6.40 -0.92
C ILE A 273 16.07 -7.64 -1.80
N THR A 274 15.02 -7.73 -2.61
CA THR A 274 14.86 -8.75 -3.63
C THR A 274 15.12 -8.12 -4.98
N GLY A 275 16.23 -8.49 -5.63
CA GLY A 275 16.75 -7.85 -6.85
C GLY A 275 18.15 -7.27 -6.65
N GLY A 276 18.54 -6.29 -7.48
CA GLY A 276 19.81 -5.58 -7.36
C GLY A 276 19.69 -4.33 -6.49
N LEU A 277 20.72 -4.06 -5.67
CA LEU A 277 20.91 -2.78 -4.98
C LEU A 277 22.01 -2.01 -5.71
N SER A 278 21.67 -0.84 -6.24
CA SER A 278 22.66 0.12 -6.76
C SER A 278 22.73 1.29 -5.80
N VAL A 279 23.90 1.55 -5.22
CA VAL A 279 24.16 2.73 -4.40
C VAL A 279 25.08 3.66 -5.17
N THR A 280 24.65 4.90 -5.35
CA THR A 280 25.47 5.97 -5.93
C THR A 280 25.88 6.92 -4.82
N GLY A 281 27.18 7.09 -4.61
CA GLY A 281 27.74 7.88 -3.51
C GLY A 281 28.59 7.05 -2.58
N ALA A 282 28.93 7.61 -1.41
CA ALA A 282 29.68 6.90 -0.38
C ALA A 282 28.72 6.04 0.46
N VAL A 283 29.12 4.80 0.72
CA VAL A 283 28.52 3.97 1.76
C VAL A 283 29.44 4.02 2.96
N ASP A 284 29.10 4.85 3.94
CA ASP A 284 29.77 4.83 5.23
C ASP A 284 29.23 3.64 6.03
N SER A 285 29.90 2.49 5.91
CA SER A 285 29.63 1.32 6.74
C SER A 285 30.62 1.31 7.90
N PRO A 286 30.16 1.46 9.16
CA PRO A 286 31.03 1.17 10.29
C PRO A 286 31.44 -0.31 10.22
N LEU A 287 32.73 -0.61 10.46
CA LEU A 287 33.23 -1.97 10.59
C LEU A 287 32.49 -2.67 11.74
N VAL A 288 31.48 -3.48 11.41
CA VAL A 288 30.82 -4.37 12.36
C VAL A 288 31.58 -5.70 12.37
N THR A 289 31.74 -6.33 13.53
CA THR A 289 32.39 -7.65 13.65
C THR A 289 31.80 -8.66 12.64
N GLY A 290 32.65 -9.33 11.85
CA GLY A 290 32.22 -10.23 10.78
C GLY A 290 31.94 -9.57 9.43
N SER A 291 32.20 -8.26 9.30
CA SER A 291 32.17 -7.55 8.02
C SER A 291 33.36 -7.88 7.14
N VAL A 292 33.10 -7.86 5.83
CA VAL A 292 34.10 -8.00 4.77
C VAL A 292 34.10 -6.71 3.96
N LEU A 293 35.24 -6.03 3.91
CA LEU A 293 35.44 -4.84 3.08
C LEU A 293 36.36 -5.18 1.91
N VAL A 294 36.05 -4.65 0.73
CA VAL A 294 36.76 -4.98 -0.50
C VAL A 294 37.22 -3.71 -1.20
N GLN A 295 38.49 -3.69 -1.61
CA GLN A 295 39.08 -2.66 -2.45
C GLN A 295 39.75 -3.34 -3.65
N SER A 296 39.37 -2.96 -4.87
CA SER A 296 40.00 -3.46 -6.08
C SER A 296 40.45 -2.33 -6.99
N GLY A 297 41.47 -2.58 -7.80
CA GLY A 297 41.94 -1.62 -8.79
C GLY A 297 43.16 -2.12 -9.54
N THR A 298 43.88 -1.19 -10.18
CA THR A 298 45.16 -1.45 -10.84
C THR A 298 46.30 -0.78 -10.09
N ALA A 299 47.44 -1.45 -10.03
CA ALA A 299 48.66 -0.91 -9.44
C ALA A 299 49.88 -1.29 -10.30
N THR A 300 50.91 -0.44 -10.28
CA THR A 300 52.19 -0.69 -10.93
C THR A 300 53.23 -1.20 -9.92
N HIS A 301 54.29 -1.82 -10.42
CA HIS A 301 55.44 -2.23 -9.61
C HIS A 301 55.88 -1.11 -8.64
N GLY A 302 56.09 -1.47 -7.37
CA GLY A 302 56.55 -0.58 -6.32
C GLY A 302 55.45 0.17 -5.57
N VAL A 303 54.19 0.12 -6.01
CA VAL A 303 53.06 0.79 -5.32
C VAL A 303 52.62 0.01 -4.09
N ILE A 304 52.31 0.71 -3.00
CA ILE A 304 51.64 0.14 -1.81
C ILE A 304 50.14 0.06 -2.10
N LEU A 305 49.56 -1.14 -2.00
CA LEU A 305 48.15 -1.34 -2.26
C LEU A 305 47.28 -0.63 -1.21
N PRO A 306 46.24 0.11 -1.63
CA PRO A 306 45.38 0.85 -0.70
C PRO A 306 44.55 -0.10 0.16
N LEU A 307 44.22 0.35 1.38
CA LEU A 307 43.29 -0.36 2.25
C LEU A 307 41.84 -0.03 1.84
N PRO A 308 40.89 -0.98 1.99
CA PRO A 308 39.47 -0.67 1.89
C PRO A 308 39.07 0.36 2.96
N PRO A 309 38.51 1.52 2.60
CA PRO A 309 37.97 2.45 3.59
C PRO A 309 36.85 1.77 4.42
N PRO A 310 36.77 1.97 5.75
CA PRO A 310 37.57 2.88 6.59
C PRO A 310 38.77 2.21 7.32
N VAL A 311 39.29 1.06 6.84
CA VAL A 311 40.37 0.32 7.50
C VAL A 311 41.65 1.15 7.61
N THR A 312 42.21 1.27 8.81
CA THR A 312 43.47 1.96 9.07
C THR A 312 44.67 1.01 9.10
N ALA A 313 45.88 1.55 8.93
CA ALA A 313 47.11 0.75 9.04
C ALA A 313 47.26 0.14 10.44
N ASP A 314 46.94 0.91 11.48
CA ASP A 314 47.01 0.47 12.88
C ASP A 314 46.12 -0.76 13.16
N GLN A 315 44.93 -0.84 12.55
CA GLN A 315 44.03 -1.99 12.67
C GLN A 315 44.58 -3.27 12.02
N VAL A 316 45.38 -3.11 10.97
CA VAL A 316 46.05 -4.23 10.29
C VAL A 316 47.28 -4.67 11.10
N GLU A 317 48.06 -3.71 11.60
CA GLU A 317 49.25 -3.99 12.41
C GLU A 317 48.91 -4.60 13.79
N SER A 318 47.79 -4.19 14.39
CA SER A 318 47.30 -4.75 15.66
C SER A 318 46.70 -6.15 15.51
N GLY A 319 46.45 -6.61 14.28
CA GLY A 319 45.83 -7.90 13.98
C GLY A 319 44.31 -7.96 14.20
N GLU A 320 43.66 -6.79 14.39
CA GLU A 320 42.21 -6.63 14.45
C GLU A 320 41.55 -6.92 13.09
N VAL A 321 42.25 -6.58 12.01
CA VAL A 321 41.83 -6.81 10.62
C VAL A 321 42.82 -7.74 9.92
N VAL A 322 42.32 -8.80 9.30
CA VAL A 322 43.09 -9.70 8.44
C VAL A 322 42.86 -9.34 6.98
N LEU A 323 43.96 -9.11 6.25
CA LEU A 323 43.93 -8.82 4.81
C LEU A 323 44.18 -10.08 3.99
N HIS A 324 43.33 -10.31 3.00
CA HIS A 324 43.52 -11.26 1.92
C HIS A 324 43.80 -10.50 0.64
N LEU A 325 44.98 -10.73 0.07
CA LEU A 325 45.49 -9.99 -1.08
C LEU A 325 45.60 -10.95 -2.28
N GLN A 326 44.98 -10.59 -3.38
CA GLN A 326 45.16 -11.28 -4.66
C GLN A 326 45.61 -10.28 -5.71
N VAL A 327 46.64 -10.65 -6.48
CA VAL A 327 47.16 -9.85 -7.59
C VAL A 327 47.21 -10.68 -8.86
N THR A 328 46.85 -10.06 -9.97
CA THR A 328 46.85 -10.68 -11.31
C THR A 328 47.64 -9.78 -12.26
N PRO A 329 48.76 -10.26 -12.82
CA PRO A 329 49.59 -9.45 -13.71
C PRO A 329 48.84 -9.09 -15.00
N ARG A 330 48.98 -7.84 -15.45
CA ARG A 330 48.48 -7.39 -16.74
C ARG A 330 49.55 -7.56 -17.82
N LEU A 331 49.33 -8.55 -18.67
CA LEU A 331 50.16 -8.83 -19.86
C LEU A 331 49.69 -7.98 -21.04
N GLN A 332 49.70 -6.65 -20.91
CA GLN A 332 49.41 -5.78 -22.05
C GLN A 332 50.65 -5.65 -22.92
N THR A 333 50.52 -5.97 -24.21
CA THR A 333 51.57 -5.86 -25.24
C THR A 333 51.89 -4.43 -25.67
N TYR A 334 51.11 -3.44 -25.21
CA TYR A 334 51.32 -2.02 -25.51
C TYR A 334 52.43 -1.45 -24.60
N GLY A 335 53.59 -1.13 -25.18
CA GLY A 335 54.78 -0.68 -24.45
C GLY A 335 55.82 -1.78 -24.16
N GLY A 336 55.65 -2.99 -24.72
CA GLY A 336 56.78 -3.93 -24.82
C GLY A 336 57.91 -3.32 -25.66
N PRO A 337 59.17 -3.75 -25.48
CA PRO A 337 60.30 -3.22 -26.23
C PRO A 337 60.22 -3.65 -27.71
N HIS A 338 59.43 -2.91 -28.50
CA HIS A 338 59.51 -2.75 -29.96
C HIS A 338 58.47 -1.70 -30.40
N GLU A 339 58.79 -0.42 -30.24
CA GLU A 339 58.09 0.68 -30.94
C GLU A 339 58.87 1.22 -32.15
N GLY A 340 59.97 0.57 -32.56
CA GLY A 340 60.77 1.03 -33.71
C GLY A 340 61.28 -0.11 -34.58
N GLY A 341 60.51 -0.49 -35.61
CA GLY A 341 60.97 -1.39 -36.68
C GLY A 341 60.00 -2.53 -36.95
N VAL A 342 59.17 -2.36 -37.99
CA VAL A 342 58.29 -3.41 -38.51
C VAL A 342 59.13 -4.33 -39.39
N ASP A 343 59.75 -5.35 -38.80
CA ASP A 343 60.21 -6.50 -39.59
C ASP A 343 59.02 -7.46 -39.70
N GLY A 344 58.65 -7.79 -40.94
CA GLY A 344 57.38 -8.42 -41.34
C GLY A 344 57.14 -9.86 -40.88
N SER A 345 57.71 -10.30 -39.75
CA SER A 345 57.55 -11.65 -39.19
C SER A 345 56.36 -11.78 -38.22
N GLY A 346 55.71 -10.67 -37.81
CA GLY A 346 54.43 -10.69 -37.10
C GLY A 346 54.44 -11.23 -35.65
N PHE A 347 55.57 -11.69 -35.12
CA PHE A 347 55.71 -12.11 -33.73
C PHE A 347 56.16 -10.93 -32.86
N GLY A 348 55.22 -10.26 -32.21
CA GLY A 348 55.50 -9.27 -31.16
C GLY A 348 56.15 -9.94 -29.94
N ALA A 349 56.92 -9.17 -29.16
CA ALA A 349 57.65 -9.66 -28.00
C ALA A 349 56.76 -10.49 -27.05
N LEU A 350 57.26 -11.65 -26.61
CA LEU A 350 56.57 -12.58 -25.71
C LEU A 350 56.78 -12.15 -24.24
N PRO A 351 55.73 -11.74 -23.52
CA PRO A 351 55.85 -11.40 -22.10
C PRO A 351 55.79 -12.67 -21.23
N VAL A 352 56.74 -12.78 -20.29
CA VAL A 352 56.78 -13.83 -19.26
C VAL A 352 56.80 -13.16 -17.89
N VAL A 353 55.85 -13.50 -17.03
CA VAL A 353 55.80 -13.00 -15.66
C VAL A 353 56.93 -13.65 -14.88
N LEU A 354 57.91 -12.86 -14.44
CA LEU A 354 58.97 -13.35 -13.56
C LEU A 354 58.48 -13.41 -12.11
N ARG A 355 57.77 -12.35 -11.68
CA ARG A 355 57.25 -12.20 -10.33
C ARG A 355 56.05 -11.26 -10.35
N CYS A 356 54.99 -11.61 -9.65
CA CYS A 356 53.86 -10.72 -9.40
C CYS A 356 53.27 -11.08 -8.04
N GLU A 357 53.79 -10.46 -6.99
CA GLU A 357 53.38 -10.75 -5.62
C GLU A 357 53.39 -9.49 -4.76
N VAL A 358 52.84 -9.61 -3.56
CA VAL A 358 52.71 -8.52 -2.59
C VAL A 358 53.48 -8.89 -1.33
N ASP A 359 54.30 -7.97 -0.83
CA ASP A 359 55.07 -8.19 0.40
C ASP A 359 54.26 -7.91 1.68
N SER A 360 54.89 -8.09 2.84
CA SER A 360 54.28 -7.82 4.15
C SER A 360 53.93 -6.35 4.38
N GLN A 361 54.51 -5.43 3.61
CA GLN A 361 54.20 -3.99 3.64
C GLN A 361 53.16 -3.60 2.58
N ARG A 362 52.48 -4.58 1.96
CA ARG A 362 51.48 -4.40 0.89
C ARG A 362 52.05 -3.81 -0.39
N ARG A 363 53.37 -3.87 -0.60
CA ARG A 363 54.00 -3.35 -1.81
C ARG A 363 53.94 -4.39 -2.92
N LEU A 364 53.43 -3.97 -4.07
CA LEU A 364 53.36 -4.81 -5.27
C LEU A 364 54.75 -4.93 -5.92
N SER A 365 55.22 -6.16 -6.13
CA SER A 365 56.40 -6.47 -6.94
C SER A 365 55.97 -7.23 -8.19
N CYS A 366 55.77 -6.50 -9.29
CA CYS A 366 55.42 -7.05 -10.60
C CYS A 366 56.55 -6.82 -11.62
N LEU A 367 57.22 -7.87 -12.07
CA LEU A 367 58.30 -7.83 -13.05
C LEU A 367 57.98 -8.77 -14.22
N ILE A 368 58.09 -8.24 -15.44
CA ILE A 368 57.79 -8.97 -16.68
C ILE A 368 59.05 -8.98 -17.53
N ALA A 369 59.48 -10.18 -17.92
CA ALA A 369 60.53 -10.39 -18.91
C ALA A 369 59.90 -10.37 -20.31
N TRP A 370 60.48 -9.59 -21.21
CA TRP A 370 60.05 -9.52 -22.60
C TRP A 370 61.10 -10.18 -23.49
N TYR A 371 60.71 -11.25 -24.18
CA TYR A 371 61.55 -11.92 -25.17
C TYR A 371 61.18 -11.42 -26.56
N GLY A 372 62.12 -10.75 -27.24
CA GLY A 372 61.95 -10.29 -28.61
C GLY A 372 62.64 -11.22 -29.60
N GLY A 373 62.06 -11.34 -30.80
CA GLY A 373 62.70 -11.91 -31.99
C GLY A 373 63.14 -13.38 -31.90
N PHE A 374 63.36 -13.99 -33.06
CA PHE A 374 64.31 -15.09 -33.19
C PHE A 374 65.55 -14.47 -33.84
N GLY A 375 66.70 -14.55 -33.17
CA GLY A 375 67.96 -14.14 -33.77
C GLY A 375 68.27 -14.99 -35.03
N PRO A 376 69.30 -14.64 -35.83
CA PRO A 376 69.67 -15.40 -37.03
C PRO A 376 69.99 -16.89 -36.76
N ASP A 377 70.25 -17.25 -35.50
CA ASP A 377 70.53 -18.60 -35.02
C ASP A 377 69.30 -19.32 -34.39
N GLU A 378 68.08 -18.83 -34.59
CA GLU A 378 66.83 -19.31 -33.92
C GLU A 378 66.86 -19.26 -32.38
N ALA A 379 67.82 -18.54 -31.78
CA ALA A 379 67.89 -18.30 -30.35
C ALA A 379 67.03 -17.08 -29.95
N LEU A 380 66.36 -17.17 -28.79
CA LEU A 380 65.70 -16.02 -28.16
C LEU A 380 66.75 -15.00 -27.70
N ASP A 381 66.52 -13.72 -27.99
CA ASP A 381 67.36 -12.66 -27.44
C ASP A 381 67.26 -12.61 -25.91
N SER A 382 68.29 -12.04 -25.28
CA SER A 382 68.28 -11.82 -23.83
C SER A 382 67.07 -10.97 -23.44
N PRO A 383 66.23 -11.43 -22.50
CA PRO A 383 65.00 -10.74 -22.20
C PRO A 383 65.27 -9.39 -21.54
N SER A 384 64.54 -8.36 -21.94
CA SER A 384 64.50 -7.11 -21.18
C SER A 384 63.47 -7.25 -20.06
N VAL A 385 63.90 -7.01 -18.82
CA VAL A 385 63.02 -7.04 -17.64
C VAL A 385 62.50 -5.64 -17.37
N LEU A 386 61.18 -5.47 -17.39
CA LEU A 386 60.52 -4.20 -17.18
C LEU A 386 59.49 -4.27 -16.04
N PRO A 387 59.23 -3.15 -15.34
CA PRO A 387 58.13 -3.03 -14.39
C PRO A 387 56.78 -3.36 -15.03
N GLY A 388 56.00 -4.24 -14.40
CA GLY A 388 54.65 -4.59 -14.84
C GLY A 388 53.54 -3.87 -14.06
N ALA A 389 52.32 -3.92 -14.60
CA ALA A 389 51.10 -3.58 -13.88
C ALA A 389 50.35 -4.85 -13.44
N ALA A 390 49.55 -4.76 -12.38
CA ALA A 390 48.68 -5.84 -11.94
C ALA A 390 47.31 -5.29 -11.52
N ASP A 391 46.27 -6.07 -11.78
CA ASP A 391 44.99 -5.92 -11.10
C ASP A 391 45.13 -6.47 -9.68
N TYR A 392 44.62 -5.74 -8.70
CA TYR A 392 44.66 -6.15 -7.30
C TYR A 392 43.25 -6.23 -6.71
N PHE A 393 43.12 -7.10 -5.73
CA PHE A 393 41.96 -7.28 -4.89
C PHE A 393 42.42 -7.39 -3.43
N VAL A 394 42.02 -6.42 -2.61
CA VAL A 394 42.28 -6.40 -1.15
C VAL A 394 40.96 -6.64 -0.45
N LEU A 395 40.90 -7.73 0.31
CA LEU A 395 39.75 -8.08 1.13
C LEU A 395 40.15 -8.00 2.60
N ALA A 396 39.51 -7.12 3.35
CA ALA A 396 39.70 -6.94 4.78
C ALA A 396 38.58 -7.62 5.55
N THR A 397 38.94 -8.49 6.50
CA THR A 397 37.99 -9.14 7.41
C THR A 397 38.28 -8.73 8.84
N SER A 398 37.24 -8.35 9.59
CA SER A 398 37.38 -8.14 11.04
C SER A 398 37.37 -9.48 11.75
N ARG A 399 38.29 -9.68 12.70
CA ARG A 399 38.26 -10.88 13.54
C ARG A 399 37.07 -10.84 14.50
N PRO A 400 36.37 -11.97 14.73
CA PRO A 400 35.46 -12.08 15.85
C PRO A 400 36.25 -11.88 17.15
N THR A 401 35.85 -10.93 17.98
CA THR A 401 36.27 -10.90 19.39
C THR A 401 35.72 -12.16 20.06
N THR A 402 36.61 -13.08 20.43
CA THR A 402 36.31 -14.24 21.27
C THR A 402 36.02 -13.83 22.70
#